data_AF-A0A382JF21-F1
#
_entry.id   AF-A0A382JF21-F1
#
_cell.length_a   1.000
_cell.length_b   1.000
_cell.length_c   1.000
_cell.angle_alpha   90.00
_cell.angle_beta   90.00
_cell.angle_gamma   90.00
#
_symmetry.space_group_name_H-M   'P 1'
#
loop_
_entity.id
_entity.type
_entity.pdbx_description
1 polymer ?
#
loop_
_entity_poly.entity_id
_entity_poly.type
_entity_poly.pdbx_seq_one_letter_code
_entity_poly.pdbx_strand_id
1 'polypeptide(L)'
;MKSRMNQFILIFCFVAIAFGHDSYNKRAVEDYTKLKYKTAIATRTEDPPKIDGLTNDAAWEKAILADEFLQFDPYNLEAPTVRTEFRVLYDDKYLYIAFDNFDPNPEKIMARMSRRDD
;
A
#
# COMPACT_ATOMS: atom_id res chain seq x y z
N MET A 1 -53.58 -8.89 -16.78
CA MET A 1 -52.18 -9.40 -16.87
C MET A 1 -51.10 -8.31 -16.79
N LYS A 2 -51.28 -7.12 -17.40
CA LYS A 2 -50.29 -6.01 -17.36
C LYS A 2 -49.97 -5.44 -15.96
N SER A 3 -50.95 -5.39 -15.05
CA SER A 3 -50.77 -4.83 -13.69
C SER A 3 -49.82 -5.65 -12.80
N ARG A 4 -49.85 -6.99 -12.89
CA ARG A 4 -48.95 -7.86 -12.11
C ARG A 4 -47.50 -7.79 -12.59
N MET A 5 -47.29 -7.59 -13.89
CA MET A 5 -45.94 -7.45 -14.47
C MET A 5 -45.24 -6.16 -14.04
N ASN A 6 -45.99 -5.07 -13.84
CA ASN A 6 -45.45 -3.81 -13.30
C ASN A 6 -45.05 -3.93 -11.81
N GLN A 7 -45.78 -4.73 -11.02
CA GLN A 7 -45.42 -4.98 -9.62
C GLN A 7 -44.11 -5.78 -9.49
N PHE A 8 -43.86 -6.75 -10.36
CA PHE A 8 -42.60 -7.51 -10.33
C PHE A 8 -41.38 -6.66 -10.72
N ILE A 9 -41.53 -5.78 -11.72
CA ILE A 9 -40.44 -4.86 -12.13
C ILE A 9 -40.09 -3.88 -11.00
N LEU A 10 -41.10 -3.34 -10.31
CA LEU A 10 -40.89 -2.43 -9.17
C LEU A 10 -40.20 -3.11 -7.99
N ILE A 11 -40.55 -4.37 -7.67
CA ILE A 11 -39.90 -5.14 -6.61
C ILE A 11 -38.44 -5.45 -6.98
N PHE A 12 -38.16 -5.81 -8.24
CA PHE A 12 -36.80 -6.07 -8.70
C PHE A 12 -35.89 -4.83 -8.61
N CYS A 13 -36.39 -3.65 -8.99
CA CYS A 13 -35.65 -2.40 -8.83
C CYS A 13 -35.41 -2.07 -7.34
N PHE A 14 -36.37 -2.33 -6.46
CA PHE A 14 -36.21 -2.06 -5.02
C PHE A 14 -35.15 -2.95 -4.38
N VAL A 15 -35.10 -4.23 -4.78
CA VAL A 15 -34.08 -5.19 -4.38
C VAL A 15 -32.70 -4.76 -4.89
N ALA A 16 -32.57 -4.38 -6.16
CA ALA A 16 -31.30 -3.93 -6.72
C ALA A 16 -30.74 -2.67 -6.02
N ILE A 17 -31.62 -1.75 -5.61
CA ILE A 17 -31.22 -0.55 -4.86
C ILE A 17 -30.79 -0.89 -3.43
N ALA A 18 -31.51 -1.80 -2.75
CA ALA A 18 -31.18 -2.23 -1.40
C ALA A 18 -29.84 -2.99 -1.31
N PHE A 19 -29.49 -3.77 -2.34
CA PHE A 19 -28.20 -4.48 -2.41
C PHE A 19 -27.07 -3.66 -3.06
N GLY A 20 -27.38 -2.61 -3.82
CA GLY A 20 -26.39 -1.77 -4.51
C GLY A 20 -25.84 -0.60 -3.68
N HIS A 21 -26.50 -0.21 -2.59
CA HIS A 21 -26.13 0.99 -1.83
C HIS A 21 -24.85 0.82 -1.01
N ASP A 22 -24.54 -0.40 -0.57
CA ASP A 22 -23.44 -0.67 0.38
C ASP A 22 -22.05 -0.51 -0.26
N SER A 23 -21.98 -0.56 -1.60
CA SER A 23 -20.72 -0.38 -2.35
C SER A 23 -20.45 1.08 -2.76
N TYR A 24 -21.45 1.96 -2.78
CA TYR A 24 -21.27 3.34 -3.27
C TYR A 24 -20.70 4.28 -2.20
N ASN A 25 -21.07 4.11 -0.93
CA ASN A 25 -20.82 5.09 0.13
C ASN A 25 -19.59 4.84 1.04
N LYS A 26 -18.71 3.88 0.73
CA LYS A 26 -17.45 3.69 1.47
C LYS A 26 -16.26 4.55 0.97
N ARG A 27 -16.47 5.43 -0.02
CA ARG A 27 -15.41 5.78 -1.00
C ARG A 27 -14.79 7.19 -0.96
N ALA A 28 -14.97 7.96 0.10
CA ALA A 28 -14.15 9.16 0.28
C ALA A 28 -13.83 9.32 1.76
N VAL A 29 -12.58 9.10 2.14
CA VAL A 29 -12.09 9.64 3.41
C VAL A 29 -11.93 11.14 3.17
N GLU A 30 -12.96 11.92 3.52
CA GLU A 30 -12.98 13.39 3.34
C GLU A 30 -11.93 14.11 4.21
N ASP A 31 -11.46 13.45 5.27
CA ASP A 31 -10.61 14.04 6.29
C ASP A 31 -9.17 13.55 6.21
N TYR A 32 -8.39 14.17 5.33
CA TYR A 32 -6.94 13.97 5.21
C TYR A 32 -6.16 14.43 6.45
N THR A 33 -6.77 15.21 7.35
CA THR A 33 -6.09 15.70 8.57
C THR A 33 -5.92 14.61 9.63
N LYS A 34 -6.57 13.45 9.46
CA LYS A 34 -6.36 12.24 10.26
C LYS A 34 -5.14 11.41 9.84
N LEU A 35 -4.47 11.75 8.75
CA LEU A 35 -3.15 11.21 8.43
C LEU A 35 -2.14 11.74 9.47
N LYS A 36 -2.11 11.09 10.65
CA LYS A 36 -0.97 11.24 11.55
C LYS A 36 0.29 10.93 10.75
N TYR A 37 1.27 11.84 10.80
CA TYR A 37 2.60 11.56 10.27
C TYR A 37 3.08 10.24 10.87
N LYS A 38 3.32 9.23 10.01
CA LYS A 38 3.89 7.96 10.46
C LYS A 38 5.36 8.19 10.77
N THR A 39 5.79 7.71 11.93
CA THR A 39 7.19 7.75 12.35
C THR A 39 7.78 6.37 12.20
N ALA A 40 8.95 6.29 11.57
CA ALA A 40 9.78 5.09 11.58
C ALA A 40 10.96 5.30 12.54
N ILE A 41 11.36 4.25 13.24
CA ILE A 41 12.52 4.26 14.13
C ILE A 41 13.66 3.54 13.41
N ALA A 42 14.82 4.18 13.34
CA ALA A 42 16.03 3.58 12.82
C ALA A 42 16.78 2.86 13.94
N THR A 43 17.29 1.65 13.67
CA THR A 43 18.13 0.91 14.62
C THR A 43 19.61 1.17 14.31
N ARG A 44 20.43 1.44 15.33
CA ARG A 44 21.89 1.58 15.14
C ARG A 44 22.52 0.21 14.85
N THR A 45 23.47 0.16 13.93
CA THR A 45 24.28 -1.03 13.66
C THR A 45 25.79 -0.73 13.79
N GLU A 46 26.55 -1.70 14.28
CA GLU A 46 28.03 -1.69 14.25
C GLU A 46 28.57 -2.38 12.99
N ASP A 47 27.77 -3.30 12.43
CA ASP A 47 28.08 -4.05 11.22
C ASP A 47 27.17 -3.54 10.09
N PRO A 48 27.67 -2.67 9.19
CA PRO A 48 26.84 -2.10 8.14
C PRO A 48 26.49 -3.15 7.07
N PRO A 49 25.27 -3.11 6.51
CA PRO A 49 24.87 -4.02 5.43
C PRO A 49 25.58 -3.66 4.12
N LYS A 50 25.69 -4.63 3.22
CA LYS A 50 26.16 -4.42 1.86
C LYS A 50 25.05 -3.78 1.01
N ILE A 51 25.40 -2.78 0.21
CA ILE A 51 24.45 -2.07 -0.64
C ILE A 51 24.42 -2.70 -2.04
N ASP A 52 23.84 -3.89 -2.12
CA ASP A 52 23.68 -4.64 -3.38
C ASP A 52 22.22 -4.94 -3.75
N GLY A 53 21.27 -4.41 -2.96
CA GLY A 53 19.83 -4.58 -3.18
C GLY A 53 19.24 -5.84 -2.55
N LEU A 54 20.02 -6.61 -1.78
CA LEU A 54 19.53 -7.75 -1.00
C LEU A 54 19.39 -7.39 0.48
N THR A 55 18.37 -7.94 1.13
CA THR A 55 18.04 -7.73 2.55
C THR A 55 18.42 -8.92 3.43
N ASN A 56 19.37 -9.75 2.97
CA ASN A 56 19.77 -11.01 3.62
C ASN A 56 20.93 -10.90 4.62
N ASP A 57 21.51 -9.71 4.79
CA ASP A 57 22.54 -9.47 5.81
C ASP A 57 21.96 -9.49 7.23
N ALA A 58 22.70 -10.06 8.19
CA ALA A 58 22.30 -10.15 9.60
C ALA A 58 22.03 -8.77 10.26
N ALA A 59 22.57 -7.69 9.72
CA ALA A 59 22.27 -6.33 10.17
C ALA A 59 20.76 -6.01 10.05
N TRP A 60 20.11 -6.49 8.99
CA TRP A 60 18.70 -6.24 8.73
C TRP A 60 17.76 -6.96 9.70
N GLU A 61 18.19 -8.08 10.28
CA GLU A 61 17.41 -8.80 11.30
C GLU A 61 17.21 -7.97 12.58
N LYS A 62 18.09 -7.01 12.84
CA LYS A 62 18.02 -6.10 13.99
C LYS A 62 17.14 -4.87 13.72
N ALA A 63 16.83 -4.58 12.45
CA ALA A 63 16.03 -3.42 12.08
C ALA A 63 14.56 -3.65 12.43
N ILE A 64 13.87 -2.58 12.85
CA ILE A 64 12.42 -2.63 13.04
C ILE A 64 11.77 -2.73 11.65
N LEU A 65 10.94 -3.76 11.47
CA LEU A 65 10.13 -3.92 10.28
C LEU A 65 8.96 -2.95 10.30
N ALA A 66 8.82 -2.15 9.26
CA ALA A 66 7.67 -1.29 9.06
C ALA A 66 6.94 -1.67 7.76
N ASP A 67 5.65 -2.00 7.89
CA ASP A 67 4.81 -2.51 6.79
C ASP A 67 3.42 -1.84 6.72
N GLU A 68 3.17 -0.86 7.59
CA GLU A 68 1.88 -0.18 7.68
C GLU A 68 1.71 0.90 6.59
N PHE A 69 1.80 0.54 5.32
CA PHE A 69 1.53 1.48 4.23
C PHE A 69 0.04 1.74 4.06
N LEU A 70 -0.29 2.86 3.42
CA LEU A 70 -1.64 3.18 2.96
C LEU A 70 -1.62 3.34 1.45
N GLN A 71 -2.68 2.89 0.80
CA GLN A 71 -2.87 3.04 -0.63
C GLN A 71 -3.33 4.46 -0.94
N PHE A 72 -2.73 5.08 -1.95
CA PHE A 72 -3.16 6.38 -2.44
C PHE A 72 -4.19 6.25 -3.56
N ASP A 73 -3.95 5.31 -4.48
CA ASP A 73 -4.78 5.02 -5.66
C ASP A 73 -4.86 3.49 -5.85
N PRO A 74 -5.98 2.91 -6.33
CA PRO A 74 -7.26 3.55 -6.71
C PRO A 74 -8.16 3.91 -5.53
N TYR A 75 -7.91 3.33 -4.36
CA TYR A 75 -8.70 3.57 -3.15
C TYR A 75 -7.81 4.20 -2.08
N ASN A 76 -8.08 5.47 -1.79
CA ASN A 76 -7.25 6.26 -0.91
C ASN A 76 -7.44 5.86 0.56
N LEU A 77 -6.33 5.79 1.29
CA LEU A 77 -6.24 5.46 2.71
C LEU A 77 -6.66 4.04 3.09
N GLU A 78 -6.81 3.14 2.10
CA GLU A 78 -7.01 1.72 2.32
C GLU A 78 -5.69 0.97 2.54
N ALA A 79 -5.76 -0.29 2.98
CA ALA A 79 -4.61 -1.17 2.99
C ALA A 79 -4.05 -1.34 1.56
N PRO A 80 -2.72 -1.45 1.39
CA PRO A 80 -2.12 -1.59 0.08
C PRO A 80 -2.51 -2.92 -0.56
N THR A 81 -2.83 -2.88 -1.85
CA THR A 81 -3.12 -4.09 -2.65
C THR A 81 -1.90 -4.99 -2.85
N VAL A 82 -0.69 -4.42 -2.72
CA VAL A 82 0.59 -5.14 -2.80
C VAL A 82 1.41 -4.83 -1.56
N ARG A 83 1.92 -5.87 -0.90
CA ARG A 83 2.71 -5.73 0.32
C ARG A 83 4.02 -5.00 0.03
N THR A 84 4.36 -4.06 0.90
CA THR A 84 5.67 -3.41 0.94
C THR A 84 6.15 -3.42 2.38
N GLU A 85 7.41 -3.80 2.57
CA GLU A 85 8.11 -3.73 3.84
C GLU A 85 9.27 -2.75 3.70
N PHE A 86 9.60 -2.04 4.77
CA PHE A 86 10.86 -1.32 4.84
C PHE A 86 11.53 -1.44 6.21
N ARG A 87 12.84 -1.26 6.19
CA ARG A 87 13.73 -1.31 7.36
C ARG A 87 14.68 -0.13 7.30
N VAL A 88 15.00 0.44 8.46
CA VAL A 88 15.91 1.58 8.58
C VAL A 88 17.01 1.24 9.59
N LEU A 89 18.26 1.36 9.16
CA LEU A 89 19.45 1.26 9.99
C LEU A 89 20.28 2.53 9.89
N TYR A 90 21.14 2.77 10.86
CA TYR A 90 22.15 3.81 10.76
C TYR A 90 23.44 3.42 11.49
N ASP A 91 24.54 4.04 11.10
CA ASP A 91 25.79 4.08 11.86
C ASP A 91 26.26 5.54 12.00
N ASP A 92 27.52 5.75 12.40
CA ASP A 92 28.05 7.10 12.62
C ASP A 92 28.20 7.92 11.32
N LYS A 93 28.11 7.30 10.15
CA LYS A 93 28.39 7.91 8.85
C LYS A 93 27.22 7.86 7.87
N TYR A 94 26.37 6.84 7.94
CA TYR A 94 25.34 6.58 6.92
C TYR A 94 23.98 6.21 7.52
N LEU A 95 22.93 6.55 6.76
CA LEU A 95 21.57 6.05 6.94
C LEU A 95 21.31 5.01 5.85
N TYR A 96 20.89 3.82 6.26
CA TYR A 96 20.58 2.70 5.38
C TYR A 96 19.07 2.48 5.37
N ILE A 97 18.48 2.41 4.19
CA ILE A 97 17.05 2.17 4.01
C ILE A 97 16.88 1.07 2.98
N ALA A 98 16.17 0.02 3.35
CA ALA A 98 15.80 -1.07 2.46
C ALA A 98 14.28 -1.13 2.30
N PHE A 99 13.82 -1.39 1.07
CA PHE A 99 12.43 -1.64 0.74
C PHE A 99 12.33 -3.01 0.06
N ASP A 100 11.48 -3.89 0.60
CA ASP A 100 11.08 -5.12 -0.06
C ASP A 100 9.67 -4.92 -0.64
N ASN A 101 9.58 -4.85 -1.97
CA ASN A 101 8.33 -4.68 -2.70
C ASN A 101 7.91 -6.02 -3.32
N PHE A 102 6.80 -6.58 -2.84
CA PHE A 102 6.35 -7.92 -3.21
C PHE A 102 5.41 -7.89 -4.43
N ASP A 103 5.84 -7.24 -5.52
CA ASP A 103 5.06 -7.24 -6.76
C ASP A 103 4.83 -8.69 -7.24
N PRO A 104 3.57 -9.10 -7.48
CA PRO A 104 3.28 -10.45 -7.95
C PRO A 104 3.70 -10.73 -9.40
N ASN A 105 4.06 -9.70 -10.19
CA ASN A 105 4.48 -9.81 -11.59
C ASN A 105 5.78 -9.01 -11.86
N PRO A 106 6.89 -9.32 -11.17
CA PRO A 106 8.13 -8.55 -11.27
C PRO A 106 8.71 -8.53 -12.70
N GLU A 107 8.43 -9.53 -13.52
CA GLU A 107 8.84 -9.62 -14.92
C GLU A 107 8.21 -8.55 -15.82
N LYS A 108 7.12 -7.92 -15.38
CA LYS A 108 6.44 -6.83 -16.12
C LYS A 108 6.97 -5.45 -15.77
N ILE A 109 7.88 -5.35 -14.79
CA ILE A 109 8.47 -4.08 -14.39
C ILE A 109 9.36 -3.56 -15.53
N MET A 110 9.00 -2.39 -16.08
CA MET A 110 9.77 -1.76 -17.13
C MET A 110 11.06 -1.15 -16.56
N ALA A 111 12.21 -1.68 -16.95
CA ALA A 111 13.50 -1.06 -16.68
C ALA A 111 13.70 0.17 -17.60
N ARG A 112 13.22 1.34 -17.18
CA ARG A 112 13.51 2.59 -17.89
C ARG A 112 14.95 2.99 -17.63
N MET A 113 15.81 2.92 -18.66
CA MET A 113 17.11 3.58 -18.64
C MET A 113 16.90 5.09 -18.82
N SER A 114 16.61 5.82 -17.75
CA SER A 114 16.80 7.27 -17.79
C SER A 114 18.25 7.58 -17.43
N ARG A 115 18.84 8.61 -18.04
CA ARG A 115 20.00 9.26 -17.44
C ARG A 115 19.51 9.84 -16.11
N ARG A 116 20.18 9.48 -15.02
CA ARG A 116 19.97 10.09 -13.72
C ARG A 116 21.04 11.17 -13.59
N ASP A 117 20.58 12.41 -13.57
CA ASP A 117 21.34 13.65 -13.43
C ASP A 117 22.26 13.98 -14.63
N ASP A 118 22.16 15.22 -15.12
CA ASP A 118 23.23 15.91 -15.86
C ASP A 118 24.00 16.80 -14.87
#